data_AF-A0A820NJ39-F1
#
_entry.id   AF-A0A820NJ39-F1
#
_cell.length_a   1.000
_cell.length_b   1.000
_cell.length_c   1.000
_cell.angle_alpha   90.00
_cell.angle_beta   90.00
_cell.angle_gamma   90.00
#
_symmetry.space_group_name_H-M   'P 1'
#
loop_
_entity.id
_entity.type
_entity.pdbx_description
1 polymer ?
#
loop_
_entity_poly.entity_id
_entity_poly.type
_entity_poly.pdbx_seq_one_letter_code
_entity_poly.pdbx_strand_id
1 'polypeptide(L)'
;MLSRWFVAFACIDRYALTSDKIHLRNFAKTKIAYRIIIIIIIFWSIVCCHRLIFYEIKGNFCSIINNMTAALYHSLYVIIGGGILPALIMMICAYLIRRNLAHKHRRRTQLSLGNYQRNPLDQQVLHILFVQIICYIIFTTPQLCNLVFNIISITTSDRSSEHLALESFFSFLAELMLYLFPVTSFYLYTLTSRTFRKELIKYFRSIFGQNNRIVPITHGTTIDYPFRTCT
;
A
#
# COMPACT_ATOMS: atom_id res chain seq x y z
N MET A 1 4.79 -5.98 -9.02
CA MET A 1 3.75 -6.86 -8.45
C MET A 1 3.74 -6.82 -6.94
N LEU A 2 4.83 -7.22 -6.26
CA LEU A 2 4.91 -7.25 -4.79
C LEU A 2 4.41 -5.97 -4.09
N SER A 3 4.90 -4.80 -4.49
CA SER A 3 4.51 -3.52 -3.87
C SER A 3 2.99 -3.29 -3.89
N ARG A 4 2.33 -3.53 -5.02
CA ARG A 4 0.88 -3.36 -5.20
C ARG A 4 0.09 -4.30 -4.29
N TRP A 5 0.56 -5.54 -4.17
CA TRP A 5 -0.06 -6.53 -3.30
C TRP A 5 0.14 -6.20 -1.82
N PHE A 6 1.29 -5.69 -1.41
CA PHE A 6 1.47 -5.23 -0.03
C PHE A 6 0.50 -4.10 0.33
N VAL A 7 0.23 -3.18 -0.59
CA VAL A 7 -0.79 -2.15 -0.36
C VAL A 7 -2.18 -2.77 -0.21
N ALA A 8 -2.56 -3.69 -1.11
CA ALA A 8 -3.84 -4.38 -1.02
C ALA A 8 -4.01 -5.13 0.31
N PHE A 9 -2.97 -5.85 0.76
CA PHE A 9 -2.98 -6.56 2.03
C PHE A 9 -2.95 -5.61 3.24
N ALA A 10 -2.29 -4.46 3.14
CA ALA A 10 -2.37 -3.42 4.16
C ALA A 10 -3.81 -2.87 4.29
N CYS A 11 -4.54 -2.72 3.18
CA CYS A 11 -5.96 -2.37 3.21
C CYS A 11 -6.81 -3.46 3.90
N ILE A 12 -6.52 -4.74 3.65
CA ILE A 12 -7.19 -5.88 4.32
C ILE A 12 -6.90 -5.87 5.82
N ASP A 13 -5.64 -5.66 6.23
CA ASP A 13 -5.24 -5.53 7.63
C ASP A 13 -6.01 -4.41 8.34
N ARG A 14 -6.09 -3.23 7.70
CA ARG A 14 -6.86 -2.09 8.24
C ARG A 14 -8.36 -2.36 8.30
N TYR A 15 -8.91 -3.07 7.33
CA TYR A 15 -10.30 -3.54 7.37
C TYR A 15 -10.53 -4.49 8.55
N ALA A 16 -9.64 -5.47 8.75
CA ALA A 16 -9.72 -6.44 9.83
C ALA A 16 -9.66 -5.77 11.21
N LEU A 17 -8.80 -4.75 11.38
CA LEU A 17 -8.70 -3.95 12.61
C LEU A 17 -9.96 -3.12 12.90
N THR A 18 -10.63 -2.63 11.87
CA THR A 18 -11.83 -1.78 12.02
C THR A 18 -13.13 -2.59 12.15
N SER A 19 -13.08 -3.91 11.93
CA SER A 19 -14.25 -4.79 12.05
C SER A 19 -14.64 -5.04 13.52
N ASP A 20 -15.96 -5.15 13.77
CA ASP A 20 -16.50 -5.50 15.08
C ASP A 20 -16.32 -7.01 15.40
N LYS A 21 -16.03 -7.85 14.39
CA LYS A 21 -15.89 -9.29 14.57
C LYS A 21 -14.53 -9.65 15.18
N ILE A 22 -14.55 -10.38 16.31
CA ILE A 22 -13.34 -10.78 17.05
C ILE A 22 -12.38 -11.61 16.20
N HIS A 23 -12.89 -12.52 15.37
CA HIS A 23 -12.06 -13.35 14.48
C HIS A 23 -11.27 -12.50 13.47
N LEU A 24 -11.87 -11.45 12.89
CA LEU A 24 -11.16 -10.54 11.98
C LEU A 24 -10.13 -9.70 12.73
N ARG A 25 -10.44 -9.17 13.91
CA ARG A 25 -9.45 -8.45 14.72
C ARG A 25 -8.27 -9.34 15.12
N ASN A 26 -8.53 -10.61 15.42
CA ASN A 26 -7.47 -11.57 15.72
C ASN A 26 -6.58 -11.88 14.51
N PHE A 27 -7.09 -11.77 13.29
CA PHE A 27 -6.31 -11.92 12.06
C PHE A 27 -5.29 -10.78 11.88
N ALA A 28 -5.62 -9.56 12.31
CA ALA A 28 -4.74 -8.39 12.23
C ALA A 28 -3.65 -8.34 13.34
N LYS A 29 -3.26 -9.50 13.90
CA LYS A 29 -2.14 -9.58 14.85
C LYS A 29 -0.81 -9.48 14.10
N THR A 30 0.16 -8.78 14.68
CA THR A 30 1.50 -8.58 14.10
C THR A 30 2.18 -9.90 13.70
N LYS A 31 2.08 -10.94 14.54
CA LYS A 31 2.62 -12.29 14.24
C LYS A 31 2.04 -12.90 12.96
N ILE A 32 0.74 -12.68 12.71
CA ILE A 32 0.06 -13.18 11.51
C ILE A 32 0.46 -12.32 10.30
N ALA A 33 0.54 -11.00 10.47
CA ALA A 33 1.00 -10.10 9.41
C ALA A 33 2.40 -10.49 8.88
N TYR A 34 3.35 -10.80 9.75
CA TYR A 34 4.68 -11.28 9.32
C TYR A 34 4.62 -12.58 8.51
N ARG A 35 3.79 -13.54 8.93
CA ARG A 35 3.59 -14.79 8.18
C ARG A 35 2.99 -14.52 6.80
N ILE A 36 1.99 -13.65 6.72
CA ILE A 36 1.36 -13.25 5.45
C ILE A 36 2.38 -12.58 4.52
N ILE A 37 3.20 -11.66 5.04
CA ILE A 37 4.25 -10.99 4.26
C ILE A 37 5.20 -12.03 3.64
N ILE A 38 5.69 -12.99 4.42
CA ILE A 38 6.59 -14.04 3.92
C ILE A 38 5.89 -14.88 2.84
N ILE A 39 4.64 -15.30 3.07
CA ILE A 39 3.85 -16.07 2.10
C ILE A 39 3.68 -15.28 0.79
N ILE A 40 3.36 -13.98 0.86
CA ILE A 40 3.22 -13.10 -0.31
C ILE A 40 4.54 -13.02 -1.08
N ILE A 41 5.66 -12.84 -0.40
CA ILE A 41 6.98 -12.76 -1.04
C ILE A 41 7.27 -14.06 -1.80
N ILE A 42 7.11 -15.21 -1.14
CA ILE A 42 7.38 -16.52 -1.74
C ILE A 42 6.44 -16.76 -2.93
N PHE A 43 5.13 -16.56 -2.73
CA PHE A 43 4.11 -16.76 -3.77
C PHE A 43 4.41 -15.92 -5.00
N TRP A 44 4.61 -14.60 -4.85
CA TRP A 44 4.87 -13.74 -6.00
C TRP A 44 6.25 -13.95 -6.60
N SER A 45 7.25 -14.41 -5.83
CA SER A 45 8.55 -14.77 -6.40
C SER A 45 8.42 -15.96 -7.33
N ILE A 46 7.77 -17.05 -6.88
CA ILE A 46 7.50 -18.23 -7.70
C ILE A 46 6.67 -17.86 -8.91
N VAL A 47 5.58 -17.12 -8.72
CA VAL A 47 4.73 -16.70 -9.83
C VAL A 47 5.53 -15.83 -10.79
N CYS A 48 6.42 -14.94 -10.34
CA CYS A 48 7.22 -14.12 -11.26
C CYS A 48 8.28 -14.91 -12.05
N CYS A 49 8.66 -16.12 -11.61
CA CYS A 49 9.66 -16.94 -12.30
C CYS A 49 9.26 -17.29 -13.74
N HIS A 50 7.97 -17.36 -14.08
CA HIS A 50 7.56 -17.64 -15.46
C HIS A 50 8.12 -16.61 -16.45
N ARG A 51 8.37 -15.37 -16.01
CA ARG A 51 8.94 -14.33 -16.88
C ARG A 51 10.37 -14.65 -17.33
N LEU A 52 11.14 -15.36 -16.50
CA LEU A 52 12.49 -15.79 -16.89
C LEU A 52 12.48 -16.81 -18.03
N ILE A 53 11.37 -17.55 -18.18
CA ILE A 53 11.24 -18.60 -19.19
C ILE A 53 10.78 -18.02 -20.52
N PHE A 54 9.87 -17.04 -20.50
CA PHE A 54 9.24 -16.50 -21.71
C PHE A 54 9.98 -15.32 -22.35
N TYR A 55 10.95 -14.70 -21.66
CA TYR A 55 11.74 -13.61 -22.21
C TYR A 55 12.87 -14.17 -23.07
N GLU A 56 12.93 -13.72 -24.33
CA GLU A 56 13.98 -14.08 -25.27
C GLU A 56 14.79 -12.82 -25.64
N ILE A 57 16.07 -13.02 -25.94
CA ILE A 57 16.94 -11.97 -26.45
C ILE A 57 17.05 -12.16 -27.96
N LYS A 58 16.54 -11.21 -28.75
CA LYS A 58 16.65 -11.23 -30.21
C LYS A 58 17.22 -9.89 -30.68
N GLY A 59 18.45 -9.91 -31.18
CA GLY A 59 19.20 -8.69 -31.49
C GLY A 59 19.49 -7.88 -30.21
N ASN A 60 19.15 -6.58 -30.23
CA ASN A 60 19.32 -5.67 -29.08
C ASN A 60 18.06 -5.55 -28.19
N PHE A 61 17.01 -6.33 -28.46
CA PHE A 61 15.76 -6.27 -27.71
C PHE A 61 15.58 -7.52 -26.84
N CYS A 62 15.17 -7.28 -25.59
CA CYS A 62 14.78 -8.31 -24.63
C CYS A 62 13.26 -8.21 -24.43
N SER A 63 12.50 -9.02 -25.15
CA SER A 63 11.04 -9.05 -25.03
C SER A 63 10.47 -10.38 -25.50
N ILE A 64 9.16 -10.56 -25.33
CA ILE A 64 8.45 -11.76 -25.78
C ILE A 64 8.14 -11.59 -27.28
N ILE A 65 9.10 -11.92 -28.15
CA ILE A 65 9.05 -11.54 -29.58
C ILE A 65 8.38 -12.61 -30.44
N ASN A 66 8.65 -13.89 -30.19
CA ASN A 66 8.30 -14.96 -31.14
C ASN A 66 7.00 -15.71 -30.79
N ASN A 67 6.40 -15.48 -29.62
CA ASN A 67 5.23 -16.23 -29.16
C ASN A 67 4.07 -15.32 -28.77
N MET A 68 3.14 -15.12 -29.71
CA MET A 68 1.93 -14.31 -29.52
C MET A 68 1.11 -14.76 -28.31
N THR A 69 0.98 -16.08 -28.11
CA THR A 69 0.26 -16.65 -26.96
C THR A 69 0.93 -16.28 -25.64
N ALA A 70 2.26 -16.30 -25.58
CA ALA A 70 3.01 -15.89 -24.39
C ALA A 70 2.88 -14.38 -24.12
N ALA A 71 2.89 -13.54 -25.17
CA ALA A 71 2.71 -12.10 -25.05
C ALA A 71 1.29 -11.73 -24.55
N LEU A 72 0.26 -12.41 -25.05
CA LEU A 72 -1.11 -12.28 -24.58
C LEU A 72 -1.24 -12.73 -23.11
N TYR A 73 -0.68 -13.90 -22.77
CA TYR A 73 -0.67 -14.41 -21.40
C TYR A 73 -0.01 -13.42 -20.43
N HIS A 74 1.18 -12.90 -20.77
CA HIS A 74 1.88 -11.93 -19.94
C HIS A 74 1.06 -10.65 -19.76
N SER A 75 0.45 -10.14 -20.83
CA SER A 75 -0.34 -8.91 -20.77
C SER A 75 -1.59 -9.10 -19.88
N LEU A 76 -2.32 -10.20 -20.03
CA LEU A 76 -3.45 -10.55 -19.17
C LEU A 76 -3.03 -10.74 -17.71
N TYR A 77 -1.91 -11.41 -17.48
CA TYR A 77 -1.34 -11.58 -16.14
C TYR A 77 -1.05 -10.23 -15.46
N VAL A 78 -0.44 -9.29 -16.17
CA VAL A 78 -0.14 -7.95 -15.65
C VAL A 78 -1.41 -7.12 -15.44
N ILE A 79 -2.36 -7.16 -16.38
CA ILE A 79 -3.61 -6.41 -16.29
C ILE A 79 -4.45 -6.90 -15.09
N ILE A 80 -4.68 -8.21 -15.02
CA ILE A 80 -5.54 -8.80 -13.98
C ILE A 80 -4.82 -8.80 -12.64
N GLY A 81 -3.65 -9.43 -12.57
CA GLY A 81 -2.92 -9.63 -11.32
C GLY A 81 -2.20 -8.38 -10.81
N GLY A 82 -1.83 -7.48 -11.71
CA GLY A 82 -1.09 -6.26 -11.37
C GLY A 82 -1.91 -4.98 -11.35
N GLY A 83 -3.07 -4.94 -12.01
CA GLY A 83 -3.91 -3.76 -12.13
C GLY A 83 -5.25 -3.94 -11.42
N ILE A 84 -6.12 -4.76 -12.00
CA ILE A 84 -7.54 -4.90 -11.64
C ILE A 84 -7.71 -5.50 -10.24
N LEU A 85 -7.11 -6.66 -9.98
CA LEU A 85 -7.37 -7.41 -8.75
C LEU A 85 -6.92 -6.65 -7.48
N PRO A 86 -5.71 -6.06 -7.42
CA PRO A 86 -5.34 -5.21 -6.28
C PRO A 86 -6.25 -3.99 -6.13
N ALA A 87 -6.64 -3.34 -7.23
CA ALA A 87 -7.52 -2.18 -7.21
C ALA A 87 -8.89 -2.52 -6.60
N LEU A 88 -9.51 -3.61 -7.05
CA LEU A 88 -10.79 -4.08 -6.53
C LEU A 88 -10.71 -4.40 -5.03
N ILE A 89 -9.67 -5.13 -4.60
CA ILE A 89 -9.46 -5.44 -3.18
C ILE A 89 -9.34 -4.15 -2.36
N MET A 90 -8.54 -3.18 -2.82
CA MET A 90 -8.36 -1.91 -2.11
C MET A 90 -9.66 -1.11 -2.04
N MET A 91 -10.42 -1.04 -3.13
CA MET A 91 -11.71 -0.34 -3.20
C MET A 91 -12.75 -0.96 -2.27
N ILE A 92 -12.87 -2.30 -2.29
CA ILE A 92 -13.77 -3.04 -1.40
C ILE A 92 -13.37 -2.81 0.07
N CYS A 93 -12.08 -2.93 0.39
CA CYS A 93 -11.59 -2.68 1.76
C CYS A 93 -11.87 -1.25 2.21
N ALA A 94 -11.62 -0.25 1.37
CA ALA A 94 -11.89 1.15 1.69
C ALA A 94 -13.37 1.41 1.96
N TYR A 95 -14.27 0.81 1.15
CA TYR A 95 -15.71 0.87 1.37
C TYR A 95 -16.11 0.21 2.70
N LEU A 96 -15.61 -1.01 2.96
CA LEU A 96 -15.92 -1.74 4.19
C LEU A 96 -15.40 -1.02 5.44
N ILE A 97 -14.19 -0.46 5.39
CA ILE A 97 -13.62 0.37 6.47
C ILE A 97 -14.53 1.56 6.75
N ARG A 98 -14.97 2.28 5.70
CA ARG A 98 -15.87 3.43 5.85
C ARG A 98 -17.20 3.01 6.49
N ARG A 99 -17.78 1.89 6.06
CA ARG A 99 -19.02 1.34 6.63
C ARG A 99 -18.86 0.96 8.10
N ASN A 100 -17.78 0.26 8.45
CA ASN A 100 -17.51 -0.14 9.84
C ASN A 100 -17.32 1.07 10.75
N LEU A 101 -16.57 2.08 10.30
CA LEU A 101 -16.37 3.31 11.07
C LEU A 101 -17.67 4.12 11.23
N ALA A 102 -18.52 4.19 10.19
CA ALA A 102 -19.82 4.84 10.29
C ALA A 102 -20.76 4.13 11.28
N HIS A 103 -20.77 2.79 11.26
CA HIS A 103 -21.56 1.99 12.19
C HIS A 103 -21.07 2.12 13.64
N LYS A 104 -19.74 2.08 13.86
CA LYS A 104 -19.11 2.31 15.16
C LYS A 104 -19.40 3.71 15.69
N HIS A 105 -19.41 4.72 14.83
CA HIS A 105 -19.83 6.07 15.18
C HIS A 105 -21.29 6.10 15.63
N ARG A 106 -22.22 5.56 14.82
CA ARG A 106 -23.65 5.55 15.14
C ARG A 106 -23.95 4.87 16.48
N ARG A 107 -23.36 3.69 16.73
CA ARG A 107 -23.51 2.98 18.02
C ARG A 107 -23.02 3.80 19.21
N ARG A 108 -21.87 4.47 19.06
CA ARG A 108 -21.28 5.29 20.14
C ARG A 108 -22.06 6.59 20.38
N THR A 109 -22.59 7.22 19.34
CA THR A 109 -23.49 8.38 19.48
C THR A 109 -24.78 8.01 20.19
N GLN A 110 -25.33 6.81 19.95
CA GLN A 110 -26.52 6.33 20.66
C GLN A 110 -26.27 6.01 22.14
N LEU A 111 -25.05 5.60 22.49
CA LEU A 111 -24.66 5.23 23.87
C LEU A 111 -24.09 6.41 24.68
N SER A 112 -23.66 7.50 24.04
CA SER A 112 -23.03 8.66 24.69
C SER A 112 -23.92 9.91 24.55
N LEU A 113 -24.60 10.28 25.64
CA LEU A 113 -25.36 11.54 25.80
C LEU A 113 -24.48 12.80 25.89
N GLY A 114 -23.16 12.70 25.69
CA GLY A 114 -22.22 13.82 25.81
C GLY A 114 -21.12 13.80 24.74
N ASN A 115 -20.59 15.00 24.44
CA ASN A 115 -19.56 15.35 23.46
C ASN A 115 -18.57 14.23 23.12
N TYR A 116 -18.90 13.42 22.13
CA TYR A 116 -18.00 12.40 21.61
C TYR A 116 -17.10 12.99 20.53
N GLN A 117 -15.81 13.08 20.83
CA GLN A 117 -14.79 13.48 19.86
C GLN A 117 -14.46 12.31 18.94
N ARG A 118 -14.74 12.49 17.65
CA ARG A 118 -14.35 11.57 16.57
C ARG A 118 -12.85 11.29 16.68
N ASN A 119 -12.45 10.01 16.75
CA ASN A 119 -11.04 9.65 16.86
C ASN A 119 -10.31 10.11 15.59
N PRO A 120 -9.46 11.16 15.66
CA PRO A 120 -8.85 11.75 14.48
C PRO A 120 -7.90 10.76 13.78
N LEU A 121 -7.41 9.75 14.51
CA LEU A 121 -6.54 8.69 13.99
C LEU A 121 -7.25 7.83 12.95
N ASP A 122 -8.49 7.41 13.21
CA ASP A 122 -9.25 6.54 12.28
C ASP A 122 -9.55 7.27 10.97
N GLN A 123 -9.85 8.58 11.05
CA GLN A 123 -10.11 9.42 9.88
C GLN A 123 -8.83 9.70 9.08
N GLN A 124 -7.70 9.89 9.75
CA GLN A 124 -6.41 10.04 9.08
C GLN A 124 -6.01 8.77 8.32
N VAL A 125 -6.20 7.59 8.93
CA VAL A 125 -5.90 6.31 8.27
C VAL A 125 -6.75 6.14 7.00
N LEU A 126 -8.05 6.43 7.08
CA LEU A 126 -8.93 6.38 5.90
C LEU A 126 -8.49 7.34 4.79
N HIS A 127 -8.10 8.55 5.16
CA HIS A 127 -7.62 9.56 4.22
C HIS A 127 -6.35 9.11 3.50
N ILE A 128 -5.39 8.53 4.24
CA ILE A 128 -4.16 7.97 3.66
C ILE A 128 -4.48 6.86 2.67
N LEU A 129 -5.34 5.91 3.04
CA LEU A 129 -5.75 4.81 2.16
C LEU A 129 -6.42 5.33 0.88
N PHE A 130 -7.28 6.33 0.99
CA PHE A 130 -7.97 6.91 -0.17
C PHE A 130 -6.99 7.60 -1.14
N VAL A 131 -6.09 8.42 -0.61
CA VAL A 131 -5.02 9.05 -1.42
C VAL A 131 -4.16 7.99 -2.09
N GLN A 132 -3.80 6.93 -1.36
CA GLN A 132 -2.99 5.83 -1.89
C GLN A 132 -3.69 5.10 -3.05
N ILE A 133 -5.00 4.86 -2.95
CA ILE A 133 -5.79 4.25 -4.03
C ILE A 133 -5.84 5.15 -5.27
N ILE A 134 -6.05 6.46 -5.08
CA ILE A 134 -6.07 7.43 -6.20
C ILE A 134 -4.70 7.43 -6.90
N CYS A 135 -3.61 7.56 -6.14
CA CYS A 135 -2.26 7.53 -6.70
C CYS A 135 -1.99 6.21 -7.43
N TYR A 136 -2.39 5.09 -6.84
CA TYR A 136 -2.26 3.79 -7.50
C TYR A 136 -2.95 3.75 -8.87
N ILE A 137 -4.19 4.25 -8.96
CA ILE A 137 -4.94 4.29 -10.23
C ILE A 137 -4.21 5.20 -11.23
N ILE A 138 -3.78 6.39 -10.82
CA ILE A 138 -3.09 7.35 -11.70
C ILE A 138 -1.78 6.76 -12.25
N PHE A 139 -0.95 6.15 -11.40
CA PHE A 139 0.35 5.62 -11.83
C PHE A 139 0.26 4.29 -12.57
N THR A 140 -0.79 3.49 -12.33
CA THR A 140 -0.94 2.17 -12.97
C THR A 140 -1.70 2.25 -14.29
N THR A 141 -2.63 3.20 -14.45
CA THR A 141 -3.45 3.35 -15.67
C THR A 141 -2.62 3.45 -16.96
N PRO A 142 -1.56 4.28 -17.06
CA PRO A 142 -0.75 4.38 -18.28
C PRO A 142 -0.18 3.03 -18.73
N GLN A 143 0.29 2.21 -17.78
CA GLN A 143 0.81 0.88 -18.09
C GLN A 143 -0.31 -0.04 -18.60
N LEU A 144 -1.48 -0.02 -17.98
CA LEU A 144 -2.61 -0.85 -18.41
C LEU A 144 -3.08 -0.46 -19.81
N CYS A 145 -3.18 0.83 -20.10
CA CYS A 145 -3.50 1.34 -21.42
C CYS A 145 -2.46 0.90 -22.46
N ASN A 146 -1.16 0.98 -22.12
CA ASN A 146 -0.09 0.54 -23.02
C ASN A 146 -0.17 -0.96 -23.34
N LEU A 147 -0.48 -1.80 -22.35
CA LEU A 147 -0.62 -3.24 -22.58
C LEU A 147 -1.84 -3.58 -23.46
N VAL A 148 -2.96 -2.91 -23.24
CA VAL A 148 -4.15 -3.08 -24.09
C VAL A 148 -3.86 -2.61 -25.52
N PHE A 149 -3.18 -1.47 -25.66
CA PHE A 149 -2.75 -0.96 -26.95
C PHE A 149 -1.84 -1.97 -27.66
N ASN A 150 -0.84 -2.53 -26.99
CA ASN A 150 0.05 -3.54 -27.57
C ASN A 150 -0.71 -4.79 -28.07
N ILE A 151 -1.71 -5.27 -27.33
CA ILE A 151 -2.55 -6.40 -27.76
C ILE A 151 -3.30 -6.06 -29.06
N ILE A 152 -3.95 -4.89 -29.09
CA ILE A 152 -4.69 -4.43 -30.27
C ILE A 152 -3.72 -4.26 -31.45
N SER A 153 -2.58 -3.65 -31.20
CA SER A 153 -1.56 -3.34 -32.19
C SER A 153 -0.95 -4.59 -32.83
N ILE A 154 -0.84 -5.71 -32.09
CA ILE A 154 -0.40 -7.01 -32.66
C ILE A 154 -1.42 -7.55 -33.70
N THR A 155 -2.68 -7.13 -33.62
CA THR A 155 -3.76 -7.64 -34.47
C THR A 155 -3.91 -6.84 -35.78
N THR A 156 -3.30 -5.65 -35.89
CA THR A 156 -3.44 -4.75 -37.04
C THR A 156 -2.12 -4.68 -37.83
N SER A 157 -2.15 -5.06 -39.11
CA SER A 157 -0.95 -5.41 -39.91
C SER A 157 -0.27 -4.25 -40.67
N ASP A 158 -0.57 -2.99 -40.37
CA ASP A 158 -0.05 -1.85 -41.15
C ASP A 158 0.56 -0.80 -40.20
N ARG A 159 1.90 -0.73 -40.13
CA ARG A 159 2.60 0.23 -39.25
C ARG A 159 3.64 1.05 -40.02
N SER A 160 3.44 2.36 -40.02
CA SER A 160 4.48 3.32 -40.43
C SER A 160 5.56 3.43 -39.35
N SER A 161 6.76 3.87 -39.74
CA SER A 161 7.89 4.11 -38.84
C SER A 161 7.58 5.18 -37.76
N GLU A 162 6.74 6.15 -38.07
CA GLU A 162 6.32 7.21 -37.15
C GLU A 162 5.43 6.67 -36.01
N HIS A 163 4.52 5.74 -36.33
CA HIS A 163 3.67 5.09 -35.33
C HIS A 163 4.50 4.29 -34.32
N LEU A 164 5.55 3.62 -34.78
CA LEU A 164 6.43 2.83 -33.92
C LEU A 164 7.23 3.71 -32.93
N ALA A 165 7.66 4.90 -33.36
CA ALA A 165 8.37 5.85 -32.51
C ALA A 165 7.46 6.40 -31.40
N LEU A 166 6.21 6.76 -31.72
CA LEU A 166 5.22 7.19 -30.75
C LEU A 166 4.90 6.08 -29.73
N GLU A 167 4.67 4.85 -30.20
CA GLU A 167 4.41 3.68 -29.34
C GLU A 167 5.55 3.43 -28.35
N SER A 168 6.80 3.57 -28.79
CA SER A 168 7.97 3.44 -27.93
C SER A 168 8.03 4.55 -26.87
N PHE A 169 7.73 5.80 -27.26
CA PHE A 169 7.68 6.92 -26.31
C PHE A 169 6.60 6.76 -25.24
N PHE A 170 5.38 6.38 -25.63
CA PHE A 170 4.29 6.15 -24.68
C PHE A 170 4.56 4.94 -23.78
N SER A 171 5.18 3.88 -24.31
CA SER A 171 5.62 2.74 -23.52
C SER A 171 6.64 3.15 -22.46
N PHE A 172 7.64 3.95 -22.83
CA PHE A 172 8.62 4.49 -21.89
C PHE A 172 7.96 5.34 -20.80
N LEU A 173 7.06 6.25 -21.18
CA LEU A 173 6.34 7.10 -20.21
C LEU A 173 5.49 6.26 -19.25
N ALA A 174 4.80 5.24 -19.77
CA ALA A 174 3.98 4.34 -18.97
C ALA A 174 4.82 3.52 -17.97
N GLU A 175 5.99 3.06 -18.38
CA GLU A 175 6.93 2.34 -17.53
C GLU A 175 7.58 3.25 -16.49
N LEU A 176 7.92 4.49 -16.85
CA LEU A 176 8.41 5.51 -15.91
C LEU A 176 7.38 5.78 -14.80
N MET A 177 6.11 6.00 -15.16
CA MET A 177 5.03 6.21 -14.20
C MET A 177 4.88 5.01 -13.25
N LEU A 178 5.11 3.81 -13.76
CA LEU A 178 5.05 2.61 -12.96
C LEU A 178 6.15 2.53 -11.90
N TYR A 179 7.36 2.89 -12.28
CA TYR A 179 8.52 2.91 -11.37
C TYR A 179 8.45 4.08 -10.38
N LEU A 180 7.79 5.18 -10.74
CA LEU A 180 7.54 6.29 -9.82
C LEU A 180 6.58 5.93 -8.68
N PHE A 181 5.64 5.00 -8.88
CA PHE A 181 4.70 4.60 -7.83
C PHE A 181 5.34 4.15 -6.48
N PRO A 182 6.28 3.18 -6.46
CA PRO A 182 6.94 2.79 -5.22
C PRO A 182 7.80 3.92 -4.62
N VAL A 183 8.44 4.75 -5.45
CA VAL A 183 9.25 5.90 -4.99
C VAL A 183 8.37 6.96 -4.33
N THR A 184 7.24 7.29 -4.96
CA THR A 184 6.28 8.27 -4.46
C THR A 184 5.56 7.81 -3.20
N SER A 185 5.47 6.51 -2.93
CA SER A 185 4.84 5.97 -1.72
C SER A 185 5.45 6.56 -0.43
N PHE A 186 6.78 6.73 -0.35
CA PHE A 186 7.43 7.38 0.80
C PHE A 186 6.96 8.83 0.97
N TYR A 187 6.94 9.59 -0.12
CA TYR A 187 6.51 10.98 -0.12
C TYR A 187 5.02 11.12 0.18
N LEU A 188 4.18 10.21 -0.32
CA LEU A 188 2.75 10.14 -0.04
C LEU A 188 2.51 9.92 1.45
N TYR A 189 3.17 8.94 2.06
CA TYR A 189 3.05 8.73 3.51
C TYR A 189 3.55 9.94 4.32
N THR A 190 4.63 10.59 3.86
CA THR A 190 5.19 11.77 4.51
C THR A 190 4.29 13.00 4.40
N LEU A 191 3.71 13.28 3.23
CA LEU A 191 2.87 14.44 3.00
C LEU A 191 1.47 14.25 3.60
N THR A 192 0.88 13.07 3.44
CA THR A 192 -0.51 12.81 3.82
C THR A 192 -0.68 12.56 5.33
N SER A 193 0.30 11.96 6.01
CA SER A 193 0.16 11.61 7.43
C SER A 193 0.79 12.65 8.36
N ARG A 194 -0.05 13.35 9.15
CA ARG A 194 0.44 14.21 10.24
C ARG A 194 1.16 13.39 11.32
N THR A 195 0.70 12.16 11.58
CA THR A 195 1.29 11.25 12.57
C THR A 195 2.67 10.78 12.13
N PHE A 196 2.83 10.41 10.84
CA PHE A 196 4.12 10.01 10.29
C PHE A 196 5.14 11.17 10.36
N ARG A 197 4.72 12.40 10.00
CA ARG A 197 5.60 13.58 10.14
C ARG A 197 6.06 13.81 11.57
N LYS A 198 5.18 13.65 12.55
CA LYS A 198 5.53 13.81 13.97
C LYS A 198 6.55 12.77 14.42
N GLU A 199 6.35 11.50 14.07
CA GLU A 199 7.30 10.43 14.41
C GLU A 199 8.63 10.58 13.66
N LEU A 200 8.60 10.98 12.39
CA LEU A 200 9.81 11.22 11.59
C LEU A 200 10.61 12.40 12.16
N ILE A 201 9.95 13.52 12.49
CA ILE A 201 10.61 14.66 13.16
C ILE A 201 11.14 14.24 14.53
N LYS A 202 10.41 13.43 15.29
CA LYS A 202 10.87 12.92 16.59
C LYS A 202 12.10 12.03 16.45
N TYR A 203 12.12 11.15 15.45
CA TYR A 203 13.26 10.31 15.12
C TYR A 203 14.50 11.15 14.74
N PHE A 204 14.33 12.12 13.83
CA PHE A 204 15.42 13.03 13.48
C PHE A 204 15.87 13.89 14.65
N ARG A 205 14.96 14.40 15.48
CA ARG A 205 15.32 15.11 16.72
C ARG A 205 16.02 14.22 17.74
N SER A 206 15.73 12.93 17.78
CA SER A 206 16.46 11.97 18.62
C SER A 206 17.89 11.77 18.11
N ILE A 207 18.07 11.67 16.79
CA ILE A 207 19.39 11.51 16.17
C ILE A 207 20.23 12.79 16.30
N PHE A 208 19.63 13.95 16.07
CA PHE A 208 20.31 15.24 16.14
C PHE A 208 20.33 15.84 17.56
N GLY A 209 19.55 15.30 18.50
CA GLY A 209 19.36 15.82 19.86
C GLY A 209 19.82 14.89 20.98
N GLN A 210 20.30 13.68 20.69
CA GLN A 210 21.02 12.88 21.68
C GLN A 210 22.45 13.37 21.84
N ASN A 211 22.59 14.50 22.56
CA ASN A 211 23.83 14.77 23.27
C ASN A 211 23.64 15.32 24.69
N ASN A 212 22.42 15.43 25.25
CA ASN A 212 22.26 15.88 26.64
C ASN A 212 20.94 15.42 27.28
N ARG A 213 20.95 14.26 27.94
CA ARG A 213 20.21 13.99 29.19
C ARG A 213 20.46 12.56 29.67
N ILE A 214 21.66 12.34 30.20
CA ILE A 214 21.86 11.34 31.26
C ILE A 214 21.43 12.07 32.53
N VAL A 215 20.21 11.83 33.00
CA VAL A 215 19.83 12.23 34.35
C VAL A 215 20.39 11.15 35.28
N PRO A 216 21.30 11.48 36.21
CA PRO A 216 21.81 10.49 37.16
C PRO A 216 20.67 10.04 38.06
N ILE A 217 20.59 8.72 38.28
CA ILE A 217 19.69 8.11 39.26
C ILE A 217 20.21 8.53 40.64
N THR A 218 19.63 9.59 41.21
CA THR A 218 19.80 9.88 42.63
C THR A 218 18.94 8.89 43.42
N HIS A 219 19.58 7.86 43.96
CA HIS A 219 19.04 7.08 45.09
C HIS A 219 18.88 8.03 46.28
N GLY A 220 17.71 8.64 46.41
CA GLY A 220 17.28 9.40 47.58
C GLY A 220 16.18 8.62 48.28
N THR A 221 16.55 7.87 49.30
CA THR A 221 15.62 7.29 50.28
C THR A 221 14.96 8.41 51.08
N THR A 222 13.67 8.63 50.87
CA THR A 222 12.78 9.24 51.86
C THR A 222 11.47 8.47 51.87
N ILE A 223 11.30 7.69 52.93
CA ILE A 223 10.05 7.02 53.30
C ILE A 223 9.21 8.09 54.01
N ASP A 224 8.11 8.51 53.40
CA ASP A 224 7.06 9.28 54.07
C ASP A 224 5.78 8.44 54.12
N TYR A 225 5.42 8.02 55.34
CA TYR A 225 4.12 7.43 55.66
C TYR A 225 3.13 8.54 55.99
N PRO A 226 1.92 8.56 55.43
CA PRO A 226 0.81 9.30 56.04
C PRO A 226 0.03 8.40 57.00
N PHE A 227 0.09 8.81 58.26
CA PHE A 227 -0.70 8.40 59.42
C PHE A 227 -2.21 8.40 59.11
N ARG A 228 -2.91 7.32 59.49
CA ARG A 228 -4.37 7.31 59.69
C ARG A 228 -4.67 7.98 61.04
N THR A 229 -5.47 9.04 61.03
CA THR A 229 -6.18 9.51 62.22
C THR A 229 -7.65 9.08 62.13
N CYS A 230 -8.06 8.22 63.06
CA CYS A 230 -9.45 8.02 63.44
C CYS A 230 -9.85 9.13 64.42
N THR A 231 -10.93 9.83 64.12
CA THR A 231 -11.88 10.44 65.08
C THR A 231 -13.22 10.54 64.38
#